data_AF-A0A1Q2ZU61-F1
#
_entry.id   AF-A0A1Q2ZU61-F1
#
_cell.length_a   1.000
_cell.length_b   1.000
_cell.length_c   1.000
_cell.angle_alpha   90.00
_cell.angle_beta   90.00
_cell.angle_gamma   90.00
#
_symmetry.space_group_name_H-M   'P 1'
#
loop_
_entity.id
_entity.type
_entity.pdbx_description
1 polymer ?
#
loop_
_entity_poly.entity_id
_entity_poly.type
_entity_poly.pdbx_seq_one_letter_code
_entity_poly.pdbx_strand_id
1 'polypeptide(L)'
;VQTGIESDIGDTATVSNVLVDDSWKPHLFPPRHQLLKPLSPYEAMDYEPGVNVQITDFEIPEGTDEHPLVVEGAGGVAVLVTKKMETIVDLIKELSFKCDRPFYIILVARSTLGTINHTFLTLNYLRSNGLGDKILGVVVNGEQNEGNLKVMREFGVNILATVDYHTSMSEALSDIPSFCSLDLAHNDPASIQKN
;
A
#
# COMPACT_ATOMS: atom_id res chain seq x y z
N VAL A 1 -8.63 -6.05 -4.10
CA VAL A 1 -8.78 -6.90 -5.30
C VAL A 1 -7.44 -7.54 -5.54
N GLN A 2 -7.42 -8.80 -5.95
CA GLN A 2 -6.19 -9.53 -6.23
C GLN A 2 -6.25 -10.06 -7.65
N THR A 3 -5.13 -10.01 -8.37
CA THR A 3 -5.00 -10.55 -9.72
C THR A 3 -3.86 -11.56 -9.76
N GLY A 4 -3.80 -12.41 -10.79
CA GLY A 4 -2.70 -13.36 -10.97
C GLY A 4 -2.80 -14.65 -10.15
N ILE A 5 -4.01 -15.04 -9.70
CA ILE A 5 -4.21 -16.28 -8.90
C ILE A 5 -3.76 -17.54 -9.65
N GLU A 6 -3.75 -17.53 -10.99
CA GLU A 6 -3.27 -18.68 -11.76
C GLU A 6 -1.75 -18.88 -11.66
N SER A 7 -1.01 -17.86 -11.20
CA SER A 7 0.45 -17.83 -11.12
C SER A 7 1.01 -17.63 -9.71
N ASP A 8 0.18 -17.22 -8.75
CA ASP A 8 0.59 -16.88 -7.38
C ASP A 8 -0.45 -17.38 -6.36
N ILE A 9 0.02 -17.77 -5.17
CA ILE A 9 -0.85 -18.19 -4.05
C ILE A 9 -1.64 -17.03 -3.46
N GLY A 10 -1.18 -15.79 -3.67
CA GLY A 10 -1.80 -14.58 -3.20
C GLY A 10 -1.28 -14.04 -1.88
N ASP A 11 -1.62 -12.77 -1.62
CA ASP A 11 -1.09 -12.03 -0.47
C ASP A 11 -1.62 -12.59 0.84
N THR A 12 -2.92 -12.90 0.92
CA THR A 12 -3.53 -13.50 2.13
C THR A 12 -2.87 -14.82 2.51
N ALA A 13 -2.60 -15.68 1.51
CA ALA A 13 -1.94 -16.97 1.73
C ALA A 13 -0.45 -16.79 2.09
N THR A 14 0.22 -15.81 1.49
CA THR A 14 1.59 -15.45 1.84
C THR A 14 1.65 -15.03 3.31
N VAL A 15 0.84 -14.06 3.73
CA VAL A 15 0.79 -13.57 5.12
C VAL A 15 0.41 -14.66 6.11
N SER A 16 -0.52 -15.56 5.77
CA SER A 16 -0.88 -16.68 6.65
C SER A 16 0.27 -17.63 6.95
N ASN A 17 1.23 -17.74 6.03
CA ASN A 17 2.39 -18.62 6.15
C ASN A 17 3.60 -17.91 6.79
N VAL A 18 3.52 -16.60 7.05
CA VAL A 18 4.58 -15.85 7.72
C VAL A 18 4.57 -16.16 9.21
N LEU A 19 5.68 -16.70 9.71
CA LEU A 19 5.91 -16.93 11.14
C LEU A 19 6.81 -15.81 11.68
N VAL A 20 6.22 -14.84 12.38
CA VAL A 20 6.98 -13.78 13.08
C VAL A 20 7.38 -14.25 14.48
N ASP A 21 6.42 -14.77 15.24
CA ASP A 21 6.60 -15.46 16.52
C ASP A 21 5.36 -16.33 16.84
N ASP A 22 5.37 -17.06 17.96
CA ASP A 22 4.27 -17.96 18.37
C ASP A 22 2.93 -17.24 18.66
N SER A 23 2.97 -15.92 18.84
CA SER A 23 1.80 -15.07 19.09
C SER A 23 1.20 -14.45 17.82
N TRP A 24 1.95 -14.47 16.70
CA TRP A 24 1.49 -13.95 15.42
C TRP A 24 0.35 -14.81 14.83
N LYS A 25 -0.87 -14.33 15.00
CA LYS A 25 -2.10 -14.94 14.47
C LYS A 25 -2.99 -13.84 13.88
N PRO A 26 -2.64 -13.30 12.70
CA PRO A 26 -3.38 -12.18 12.12
C PRO A 26 -4.80 -12.63 11.78
N HIS A 27 -5.77 -11.75 12.00
CA HIS A 27 -7.11 -11.96 11.47
C HIS A 27 -7.09 -11.60 9.98
N LEU A 28 -7.27 -12.62 9.13
CA LEU A 28 -7.18 -12.48 7.68
C LEU A 28 -8.56 -12.38 7.04
N PHE A 29 -8.69 -11.44 6.10
CA PHE A 29 -9.89 -11.26 5.30
C PHE A 29 -9.61 -11.67 3.84
N PRO A 30 -10.51 -12.42 3.19
CA PRO A 30 -10.32 -12.80 1.80
C PRO A 30 -10.42 -11.56 0.89
N PRO A 31 -9.69 -11.52 -0.24
CA PRO A 31 -9.86 -10.46 -1.21
C PRO A 31 -11.30 -10.42 -1.73
N ARG A 32 -11.89 -9.22 -1.81
CA ARG A 32 -13.27 -9.05 -2.30
C ARG A 32 -13.48 -9.57 -3.72
N HIS A 33 -12.47 -9.37 -4.57
CA HIS A 33 -12.42 -9.84 -5.95
C HIS A 33 -11.07 -10.49 -6.18
N GLN A 34 -11.08 -11.67 -6.80
CA GLN A 34 -9.90 -12.43 -7.18
C GLN A 34 -9.99 -12.76 -8.67
N LEU A 35 -8.99 -12.31 -9.43
CA LEU A 35 -8.92 -12.48 -10.89
C LEU A 35 -7.73 -13.38 -11.24
N LEU A 36 -7.91 -14.23 -12.25
CA LEU A 36 -6.94 -15.26 -12.63
C LEU A 36 -5.69 -14.67 -13.27
N LYS A 37 -5.85 -13.74 -14.22
CA LYS A 37 -4.75 -13.26 -15.05
C LYS A 37 -3.81 -12.31 -14.26
N PRO A 38 -2.48 -12.44 -14.40
CA PRO A 38 -1.50 -11.56 -13.74
C PRO A 38 -1.38 -10.22 -14.48
N LEU A 39 -2.50 -9.49 -14.56
CA LEU A 39 -2.64 -8.20 -15.22
C LEU A 39 -3.20 -7.18 -14.23
N SER A 40 -3.28 -5.91 -14.65
CA SER A 40 -4.03 -4.91 -13.89
C SER A 40 -5.50 -5.38 -13.73
N PRO A 41 -6.21 -5.01 -12.64
CA PRO A 41 -7.60 -5.42 -12.47
C PRO A 41 -8.49 -5.05 -13.67
N TYR A 42 -8.27 -3.85 -14.23
CA TYR A 42 -8.94 -3.41 -15.46
C TYR A 42 -8.78 -4.41 -16.60
N GLU A 43 -7.56 -4.82 -16.92
CA GLU A 43 -7.28 -5.73 -18.04
C GLU A 43 -7.68 -7.18 -17.71
N ALA A 44 -7.47 -7.62 -16.47
CA ALA A 44 -7.79 -8.98 -16.05
C ALA A 44 -9.29 -9.30 -16.21
N MET A 45 -10.17 -8.32 -15.98
CA MET A 45 -11.61 -8.48 -16.22
C MET A 45 -11.97 -8.82 -17.68
N ASP A 46 -11.14 -8.47 -18.67
CA ASP A 46 -11.42 -8.83 -20.08
C ASP A 46 -11.33 -10.34 -20.35
N TYR A 47 -10.70 -11.09 -19.44
CA TYR A 47 -10.52 -12.53 -19.54
C TYR A 47 -11.54 -13.32 -18.71
N GLU A 48 -12.41 -12.64 -17.97
CA GLU A 48 -13.35 -13.27 -17.02
C GLU A 48 -14.79 -12.81 -17.29
N PRO A 49 -15.50 -13.47 -18.23
CA PRO A 49 -16.85 -13.10 -18.61
C PRO A 49 -17.79 -13.07 -17.40
N GLY A 50 -18.49 -11.95 -17.23
CA GLY A 50 -19.44 -11.75 -16.13
C GLY A 50 -18.84 -11.15 -14.87
N VAL A 51 -17.52 -11.00 -14.78
CA VAL A 51 -16.88 -10.25 -13.69
C VAL A 51 -16.87 -8.77 -14.03
N ASN A 52 -17.37 -7.95 -13.11
CA ASN A 52 -17.33 -6.50 -13.21
C ASN A 52 -17.08 -5.90 -11.83
N VAL A 53 -15.81 -5.63 -11.53
CA VAL A 53 -15.38 -5.02 -10.28
C VAL A 53 -15.88 -3.57 -10.23
N GLN A 54 -16.57 -3.23 -9.15
CA GLN A 54 -16.98 -1.87 -8.83
C GLN A 54 -16.33 -1.43 -7.52
N ILE A 55 -16.02 -0.14 -7.40
CA ILE A 55 -15.48 0.41 -6.15
C ILE A 55 -16.46 0.25 -4.97
N THR A 56 -17.76 0.31 -5.25
CA THR A 56 -18.81 0.11 -4.24
C THR A 56 -18.86 -1.31 -3.69
N ASP A 57 -18.22 -2.29 -4.34
CA ASP A 57 -18.21 -3.68 -3.88
C ASP A 57 -17.36 -3.89 -2.63
N PHE A 58 -16.44 -2.98 -2.34
CA PHE A 58 -15.50 -3.08 -1.21
C PHE A 58 -16.11 -2.49 0.05
N GLU A 59 -16.05 -3.26 1.14
CA GLU A 59 -16.58 -2.90 2.45
C GLU A 59 -15.49 -3.06 3.51
N ILE A 60 -15.59 -2.28 4.58
CA ILE A 60 -14.76 -2.47 5.77
C ILE A 60 -15.26 -3.73 6.50
N PRO A 61 -14.40 -4.74 6.75
CA PRO A 61 -14.83 -5.94 7.44
C PRO A 61 -15.26 -5.66 8.88
N GLU A 62 -16.30 -6.36 9.33
CA GLU A 62 -16.75 -6.35 10.72
C GLU A 62 -15.69 -6.91 11.68
N GLY A 63 -15.75 -6.53 12.95
CA GLY A 63 -14.83 -7.05 13.98
C GLY A 63 -13.41 -6.51 13.88
N THR A 64 -13.21 -5.39 13.17
CA THR A 64 -11.91 -4.73 13.03
C THR A 64 -11.74 -3.53 13.97
N ASP A 65 -12.75 -3.17 14.76
CA ASP A 65 -12.78 -1.92 15.53
C ASP A 65 -11.63 -1.79 16.55
N GLU A 66 -11.24 -2.91 17.16
CA GLU A 66 -10.22 -2.95 18.22
C GLU A 66 -8.79 -3.08 17.67
N HIS A 67 -8.61 -3.28 16.36
CA HIS A 67 -7.30 -3.54 15.75
C HIS A 67 -7.07 -2.71 14.48
N PRO A 68 -5.82 -2.32 14.16
CA PRO A 68 -5.51 -1.72 12.87
C PRO A 68 -5.89 -2.66 11.72
N LEU A 69 -6.60 -2.12 10.72
CA LEU A 69 -6.88 -2.82 9.46
C LEU A 69 -5.82 -2.40 8.44
N VAL A 70 -5.04 -3.36 7.94
CA VAL A 70 -4.11 -3.13 6.84
C VAL A 70 -4.79 -3.53 5.53
N VAL A 71 -4.81 -2.60 4.57
CA VAL A 71 -5.38 -2.82 3.24
C VAL A 71 -4.27 -2.69 2.21
N GLU A 72 -4.02 -3.76 1.47
CA GLU A 72 -3.13 -3.73 0.32
C GLU A 72 -3.88 -3.32 -0.95
N GLY A 73 -3.31 -2.36 -1.69
CA GLY A 73 -3.81 -1.96 -3.00
C GLY A 73 -3.30 -2.90 -4.09
N ALA A 74 -3.96 -2.92 -5.26
CA ALA A 74 -3.49 -3.68 -6.41
C ALA A 74 -2.59 -2.83 -7.31
N GLY A 75 -1.27 -2.94 -7.13
CA GLY A 75 -0.28 -2.20 -7.91
C GLY A 75 -0.13 -0.73 -7.47
N GLY A 76 0.11 0.17 -8.43
CA GLY A 76 0.30 1.59 -8.16
C GLY A 76 -1.01 2.34 -7.88
N VAL A 77 -0.93 3.51 -7.24
CA VAL A 77 -2.10 4.31 -6.83
C VAL A 77 -2.99 4.79 -7.99
N ALA A 78 -2.45 4.85 -9.21
CA ALA A 78 -3.16 5.24 -10.42
C ALA A 78 -3.62 4.03 -11.26
N VAL A 79 -3.44 2.80 -10.76
CA VAL A 79 -3.92 1.59 -11.44
C VAL A 79 -5.44 1.61 -11.51
N LEU A 80 -5.97 1.29 -12.69
CA LEU A 80 -7.39 1.19 -12.97
C LEU A 80 -7.96 -0.10 -12.35
N VAL A 81 -8.93 0.07 -11.48
CA VAL A 81 -9.57 -1.00 -10.71
C VAL A 81 -10.87 -1.46 -11.39
N THR A 82 -11.60 -0.53 -12.02
CA THR A 82 -12.94 -0.78 -12.58
C THR A 82 -12.99 -0.46 -14.07
N LYS A 83 -13.98 -1.02 -14.78
CA LYS A 83 -14.22 -0.69 -16.20
C LYS A 83 -14.69 0.76 -16.43
N LYS A 84 -15.05 1.48 -15.37
CA LYS A 84 -15.35 2.92 -15.40
C LYS A 84 -14.11 3.80 -15.31
N MET A 85 -12.92 3.20 -15.37
CA MET A 85 -11.63 3.89 -15.28
C MET A 85 -11.37 4.52 -13.90
N GLU A 86 -11.97 3.96 -12.85
CA GLU A 86 -11.70 4.40 -11.49
C GLU A 86 -10.42 3.72 -10.97
N THR A 87 -9.66 4.44 -10.15
CA THR A 87 -8.30 4.07 -9.73
C THR A 87 -8.24 3.53 -8.30
N ILE A 88 -7.07 3.06 -7.88
CA ILE A 88 -6.80 2.74 -6.46
C ILE A 88 -7.03 3.97 -5.57
N VAL A 89 -6.76 5.19 -6.04
CA VAL A 89 -7.09 6.42 -5.29
C VAL A 89 -8.60 6.58 -5.08
N ASP A 90 -9.41 6.26 -6.08
CA ASP A 90 -10.87 6.31 -5.94
C ASP A 90 -11.37 5.25 -4.95
N LEU A 91 -10.75 4.07 -4.95
CA LEU A 91 -11.03 3.04 -3.96
C LEU A 91 -10.65 3.49 -2.53
N ILE A 92 -9.50 4.14 -2.36
CA ILE A 92 -9.08 4.70 -1.06
C ILE A 92 -10.13 5.71 -0.56
N LYS A 93 -10.62 6.59 -1.44
CA LYS A 93 -11.66 7.57 -1.10
C LYS A 93 -12.98 6.91 -0.71
N GLU A 94 -13.42 5.90 -1.45
CA GLU A 94 -14.64 5.16 -1.12
C GLU A 94 -14.52 4.50 0.26
N LEU A 95 -13.42 3.80 0.52
CA LEU A 95 -13.19 3.16 1.82
C LEU A 95 -13.10 4.19 2.95
N SER A 96 -12.51 5.36 2.70
CA SER A 96 -12.48 6.45 3.67
C SER A 96 -13.86 7.03 3.98
N PHE A 97 -14.77 7.03 3.01
CA PHE A 97 -16.14 7.48 3.23
C PHE A 97 -16.96 6.46 4.03
N LYS A 98 -16.67 5.17 3.85
CA LYS A 98 -17.29 4.06 4.57
C LYS A 98 -16.66 3.78 5.95
N CYS A 99 -15.59 4.49 6.31
CA CYS A 99 -14.82 4.22 7.52
C CYS A 99 -14.81 5.47 8.43
N ASP A 100 -15.37 5.34 9.63
CA ASP A 100 -15.38 6.42 10.63
C ASP A 100 -14.07 6.50 11.44
N ARG A 101 -13.06 5.70 11.07
CA ARG A 101 -11.77 5.60 11.78
C ARG A 101 -10.70 6.39 11.03
N PRO A 102 -9.67 6.90 11.72
CA PRO A 102 -8.52 7.49 11.03
C PRO A 102 -7.88 6.44 10.12
N PHE A 103 -7.52 6.87 8.91
CA PHE A 103 -6.77 6.03 7.97
C PHE A 103 -5.51 6.76 7.51
N TYR A 104 -4.51 5.97 7.16
CA TYR A 104 -3.21 6.46 6.73
C TYR A 104 -2.73 5.66 5.52
N ILE A 105 -1.91 6.31 4.70
CA ILE A 105 -1.33 5.77 3.48
C ILE A 105 0.17 5.65 3.69
N ILE A 106 0.68 4.43 3.53
CA ILE A 106 2.12 4.16 3.44
C ILE A 106 2.41 3.82 1.98
N LEU A 107 3.33 4.54 1.37
CA LEU A 107 3.78 4.24 0.01
C LEU A 107 5.03 3.36 0.07
N VAL A 108 5.01 2.23 -0.65
CA VAL A 108 6.19 1.38 -0.80
C VAL A 108 6.86 1.70 -2.15
N ALA A 109 8.07 2.25 -2.10
CA ALA A 109 8.86 2.60 -3.28
C ALA A 109 10.01 1.61 -3.45
N ARG A 110 10.20 1.09 -4.67
CA ARG A 110 11.36 0.23 -4.98
C ARG A 110 12.62 1.07 -5.06
N SER A 111 13.78 0.55 -4.66
CA SER A 111 15.08 1.23 -4.80
C SER A 111 15.74 0.88 -6.15
N THR A 112 15.46 1.64 -7.19
CA THR A 112 16.01 1.44 -8.55
C THR A 112 16.21 2.79 -9.27
N LEU A 113 16.73 2.75 -10.50
CA LEU A 113 16.77 3.95 -11.34
C LEU A 113 15.35 4.46 -11.60
N GLY A 114 15.12 5.75 -11.35
CA GLY A 114 13.81 6.41 -11.52
C GLY A 114 12.97 6.50 -10.24
N THR A 115 13.38 5.88 -9.13
CA THR A 115 12.63 5.88 -7.85
C THR A 115 12.25 7.27 -7.37
N ILE A 116 13.17 8.24 -7.45
CA ILE A 116 12.89 9.63 -7.02
C ILE A 116 11.70 10.20 -7.81
N ASN A 117 11.74 10.09 -9.15
CA ASN A 117 10.69 10.58 -10.01
C ASN A 117 9.36 9.87 -9.77
N HIS A 118 9.37 8.53 -9.75
CA HIS A 118 8.14 7.76 -9.53
C HIS A 118 7.52 8.02 -8.16
N THR A 119 8.34 8.09 -7.11
CA THR A 119 7.86 8.40 -5.75
C THR A 119 7.27 9.81 -5.71
N PHE A 120 7.94 10.81 -6.28
CA PHE A 120 7.45 12.18 -6.31
C PHE A 120 6.12 12.30 -7.08
N LEU A 121 6.04 11.73 -8.27
CA LEU A 121 4.81 11.74 -9.07
C LEU A 121 3.66 11.04 -8.34
N THR A 122 3.95 9.93 -7.65
CA THR A 122 2.97 9.19 -6.85
C THR A 122 2.46 10.01 -5.66
N LEU A 123 3.36 10.65 -4.92
CA LEU A 123 3.00 11.52 -3.79
C LEU A 123 2.20 12.73 -4.26
N ASN A 124 2.57 13.35 -5.38
CA ASN A 124 1.82 14.47 -5.95
C ASN A 124 0.44 14.04 -6.44
N TYR A 125 0.31 12.85 -7.01
CA TYR A 125 -0.99 12.31 -7.42
C TYR A 125 -1.92 12.07 -6.22
N LEU A 126 -1.39 11.55 -5.10
CA LEU A 126 -2.15 11.42 -3.85
C LEU A 126 -2.57 12.79 -3.29
N ARG A 127 -1.64 13.76 -3.24
CA ARG A 127 -1.90 15.11 -2.75
C ARG A 127 -2.93 15.86 -3.60
N SER A 128 -2.82 15.80 -4.93
CA SER A 128 -3.77 16.45 -5.84
C SER A 128 -5.17 15.85 -5.76
N ASN A 129 -5.29 14.63 -5.23
CA ASN A 129 -6.55 13.96 -4.95
C ASN A 129 -7.05 14.17 -3.51
N GLY A 130 -6.48 15.11 -2.75
CA GLY A 130 -6.93 15.45 -1.41
C GLY A 130 -6.52 14.45 -0.32
N LEU A 131 -5.56 13.56 -0.60
CA LEU A 131 -5.09 12.54 0.35
C LEU A 131 -3.75 12.91 1.00
N GLY A 132 -3.28 14.15 0.82
CA GLY A 132 -1.95 14.58 1.24
C GLY A 132 -1.70 14.49 2.75
N ASP A 133 -2.71 14.81 3.56
CA ASP A 133 -2.68 14.72 5.03
C ASP A 133 -2.80 13.28 5.56
N LYS A 134 -3.15 12.34 4.69
CA LYS A 134 -3.26 10.91 5.02
C LYS A 134 -1.96 10.16 4.77
N ILE A 135 -0.99 10.76 4.08
CA ILE A 135 0.30 10.11 3.78
C ILE A 135 1.13 10.08 5.07
N LEU A 136 1.36 8.89 5.59
CA LEU A 136 2.25 8.69 6.74
C LEU A 136 3.72 8.82 6.32
N GLY A 137 4.05 8.28 5.16
CA GLY A 137 5.39 8.38 4.58
C GLY A 137 5.66 7.27 3.58
N VAL A 138 6.95 7.06 3.31
CA VAL A 138 7.46 6.13 2.30
C VAL A 138 8.35 5.08 2.94
N VAL A 139 8.13 3.82 2.58
CA VAL A 139 9.08 2.72 2.81
C VAL A 139 9.84 2.49 1.53
N VAL A 140 11.18 2.54 1.60
CA VAL A 140 12.04 2.25 0.44
C VAL A 140 12.49 0.79 0.52
N ASN A 141 12.13 0.00 -0.48
CA ASN A 141 12.39 -1.44 -0.54
C ASN A 141 13.40 -1.78 -1.65
N GLY A 142 14.51 -2.42 -1.27
CA GLY A 142 15.59 -2.85 -2.15
C GLY A 142 16.94 -2.24 -1.78
N GLU A 143 17.96 -2.52 -2.59
CA GLU A 143 19.35 -2.11 -2.35
C GLU A 143 19.47 -0.63 -1.95
N GLN A 144 20.09 -0.37 -0.80
CA GLN A 144 20.23 0.99 -0.29
C GLN A 144 21.05 1.88 -1.23
N ASN A 145 20.47 3.04 -1.55
CA ASN A 145 21.15 4.09 -2.29
C ASN A 145 21.07 5.39 -1.48
N GLU A 146 22.10 5.65 -0.70
CA GLU A 146 22.20 6.85 0.15
C GLU A 146 22.01 8.16 -0.62
N GLY A 147 22.44 8.21 -1.88
CA GLY A 147 22.22 9.36 -2.75
C GLY A 147 20.73 9.61 -3.01
N ASN A 148 19.98 8.55 -3.36
CA ASN A 148 18.54 8.64 -3.55
C ASN A 148 17.82 9.01 -2.26
N LEU A 149 18.16 8.36 -1.13
CA LEU A 149 17.54 8.63 0.16
C LEU A 149 17.76 10.08 0.60
N LYS A 150 18.99 10.59 0.44
CA LYS A 150 19.32 11.99 0.73
C LYS A 150 18.48 12.95 -0.11
N VAL A 151 18.43 12.74 -1.43
CA VAL A 151 17.63 13.60 -2.33
C VAL A 151 16.15 13.54 -1.95
N MET A 152 15.59 12.35 -1.70
CA MET A 152 14.20 12.19 -1.29
C MET A 152 13.89 12.98 -0.01
N ARG A 153 14.77 12.91 1.01
CA ARG A 153 14.62 13.69 2.25
C ARG A 153 14.72 15.20 1.99
N GLU A 154 15.68 15.66 1.18
CA GLU A 154 15.81 17.07 0.80
C GLU A 154 14.58 17.60 0.04
N PHE A 155 13.92 16.74 -0.74
CA PHE A 155 12.63 17.03 -1.40
C PHE A 155 11.43 17.00 -0.45
N GLY A 156 11.61 16.70 0.84
CA GLY A 156 10.54 16.65 1.84
C GLY A 156 9.75 15.34 1.85
N VAL A 157 10.31 14.24 1.36
CA VAL A 157 9.72 12.91 1.53
C VAL A 157 10.00 12.41 2.95
N ASN A 158 8.94 12.11 3.72
CA ASN A 158 9.08 11.40 4.99
C ASN A 158 9.39 9.92 4.72
N ILE A 159 10.63 9.50 4.99
CA ILE A 159 11.04 8.10 4.83
C ILE A 159 10.89 7.40 6.17
N LEU A 160 9.91 6.49 6.27
CA LEU A 160 9.59 5.76 7.49
C LEU A 160 10.60 4.65 7.78
N ALA A 161 11.03 3.95 6.72
CA ALA A 161 11.92 2.82 6.80
C ALA A 161 12.62 2.58 5.45
N THR A 162 13.76 1.92 5.53
CA THR A 162 14.44 1.29 4.40
C THR A 162 14.53 -0.20 4.71
N VAL A 163 14.15 -1.04 3.76
CA VAL A 163 14.25 -2.50 3.88
C VAL A 163 15.09 -2.98 2.71
N ASP A 164 16.18 -3.69 2.99
CA ASP A 164 17.07 -4.19 1.95
C ASP A 164 16.40 -5.32 1.14
N TYR A 165 17.00 -5.63 -0.02
CA TYR A 165 16.53 -6.78 -0.79
C TYR A 165 16.92 -8.09 -0.10
N HIS A 166 15.93 -8.90 0.22
CA HIS A 166 16.13 -10.22 0.83
C HIS A 166 15.56 -11.31 -0.07
N THR A 167 16.20 -12.48 -0.07
CA THR A 167 15.72 -13.66 -0.81
C THR A 167 14.85 -14.58 0.04
N SER A 168 14.82 -14.35 1.36
CA SER A 168 13.97 -15.08 2.30
C SER A 168 13.10 -14.12 3.12
N MET A 169 11.88 -14.55 3.43
CA MET A 169 10.95 -13.79 4.26
C MET A 169 11.48 -13.59 5.69
N SER A 170 12.19 -14.57 6.24
CA SER A 170 12.76 -14.49 7.60
C SER A 170 13.83 -13.40 7.73
N GLU A 171 14.67 -13.24 6.71
CA GLU A 171 15.67 -12.17 6.69
C GLU A 171 14.99 -10.81 6.53
N ALA A 172 14.01 -10.71 5.62
CA ALA A 172 13.22 -9.50 5.43
C ALA A 172 12.54 -9.05 6.73
N LEU A 173 11.90 -9.96 7.46
CA LEU A 173 11.26 -9.67 8.74
C LEU A 173 12.23 -9.20 9.82
N SER A 174 13.47 -9.72 9.81
CA SER A 174 14.49 -9.34 10.78
C SER A 174 15.07 -7.95 10.50
N ASP A 175 15.00 -7.50 9.25
CA ASP A 175 15.48 -6.20 8.78
C ASP A 175 14.41 -5.09 8.92
N ILE A 176 13.12 -5.47 8.96
CA ILE A 176 12.04 -4.50 9.14
C ILE A 176 12.19 -3.83 10.52
N PRO A 177 12.30 -2.49 10.57
CA PRO A 177 12.39 -1.78 11.84
C PRO A 177 11.12 -1.97 12.67
N SER A 178 11.29 -2.03 13.99
CA SER A 178 10.15 -2.07 14.90
C SER A 178 9.22 -0.87 14.69
N PHE A 179 7.92 -1.05 14.94
CA PHE A 179 6.97 0.06 14.83
C PHE A 179 7.38 1.29 15.67
N CYS A 180 7.95 1.05 16.87
CA CYS A 180 8.43 2.10 17.77
C CYS A 180 9.63 2.88 17.23
N SER A 181 10.38 2.33 16.28
CA SER A 181 11.52 2.98 15.64
C SER A 181 11.16 3.75 14.37
N LEU A 182 9.91 3.67 13.90
CA LEU A 182 9.46 4.44 12.74
C LEU A 182 9.39 5.92 13.08
N ASP A 183 9.89 6.77 12.18
CA ASP A 183 9.82 8.22 12.33
C ASP A 183 8.41 8.73 12.00
N LEU A 184 7.54 8.69 13.01
CA LEU A 184 6.15 9.17 12.94
C LEU A 184 6.01 10.65 13.35
N ALA A 185 7.12 11.33 13.68
CA ALA A 185 7.11 12.63 14.35
C ALA A 185 6.67 13.81 13.46
N HIS A 186 6.56 13.62 12.15
CA HIS A 186 6.25 14.68 11.19
C HIS A 186 4.76 14.91 10.91
N ASN A 187 3.85 14.20 11.60
CA ASN A 187 2.39 14.32 11.38
C ASN A 187 1.64 15.14 12.44
N ASP A 188 2.28 16.14 13.06
CA ASP A 188 1.53 17.16 13.81
C ASP A 188 0.84 18.12 12.82
N PRO A 189 -0.51 18.15 12.76
CA PRO A 189 -1.25 19.06 11.87
C PRO A 189 -0.96 20.55 12.12
N ALA A 190 -0.30 20.92 13.23
CA ALA A 190 0.16 22.28 13.49
C ALA A 190 1.33 22.74 12.59
N SER A 191 2.04 21.83 11.92
CA SER A 191 3.24 22.14 11.11
C SER A 191 2.95 22.53 9.65
N ILE A 192 1.73 22.26 9.15
CA ILE A 192 1.33 22.50 7.75
C ILE A 192 0.86 23.95 7.51
N GLN A 193 0.69 24.77 8.56
CA GLN A 193 0.28 26.18 8.44
C GLN A 193 1.43 27.19 8.24
N LYS A 194 2.64 26.73 7.94
CA LYS A 194 3.75 27.63 7.59
C LYS A 194 4.43 27.16 6.31
N ASN A 195 3.85 27.52 5.17
CA ASN A 195 4.52 28.03 3.97
C ASN A 195 3.49 28.43 2.92
#